data_AF-A0A2V6MDU8-F1
#
_entry.id   AF-A0A2V6MDU8-F1
#
_cell.length_a   1.000
_cell.length_b   1.000
_cell.length_c   1.000
_cell.angle_alpha   90.00
_cell.angle_beta   90.00
_cell.angle_gamma   90.00
#
_symmetry.space_group_name_H-M   'P 1'
#
loop_
_entity.id
_entity.type
_entity.pdbx_description
1 polymer ?
#
loop_
_entity_poly.entity_id
_entity_poly.type
_entity_poly.pdbx_seq_one_letter_code
_entity_poly.pdbx_strand_id
1 'polypeptide(L)'
;RLFDCTKFERLIRYRCANLFFLVVSNRLFREPEIPFGWGALIESEGELVLVRKPLWHEVTSANRLKLLERIAAAGTRLLNKQSEITFDDVCAARNRACP
;
A
#
# COMPACT_ATOMS: atom_id res chain seq x y z
N ARG A 1 21.56 -5.82 0.63
CA ARG A 1 21.49 -4.63 -0.26
C ARG A 1 20.11 -4.66 -0.92
N LEU A 2 19.23 -3.71 -0.63
CA LEU A 2 17.90 -3.66 -1.23
C LEU A 2 18.08 -3.49 -2.74
N PHE A 3 17.49 -4.38 -3.55
CA PHE A 3 17.75 -4.47 -4.98
C PHE A 3 17.45 -3.13 -5.67
N ASP A 4 18.53 -2.48 -6.11
CA ASP A 4 18.58 -1.43 -7.14
C ASP A 4 17.87 -0.08 -6.87
N CYS A 5 17.48 0.24 -5.63
CA CYS A 5 16.89 1.52 -5.20
C CYS A 5 15.67 2.04 -6.02
N THR A 6 15.22 1.29 -7.03
CA THR A 6 14.30 1.76 -8.08
C THR A 6 12.85 1.61 -7.67
N LYS A 7 12.53 0.69 -6.75
CA LYS A 7 11.14 0.51 -6.31
C LYS A 7 10.62 1.72 -5.54
N PHE A 8 11.42 2.30 -4.65
CA PHE A 8 10.97 3.43 -3.82
C PHE A 8 10.92 4.74 -4.59
N GLU A 9 11.92 5.03 -5.42
CA GLU A 9 11.91 6.25 -6.23
C GLU A 9 10.73 6.26 -7.21
N ARG A 10 10.36 5.10 -7.76
CA ARG A 10 9.18 4.95 -8.61
C ARG A 10 7.88 5.24 -7.84
N LEU A 11 7.74 4.81 -6.59
CA LEU A 11 6.53 5.10 -5.80
C LEU A 11 6.28 6.60 -5.62
N ILE A 12 7.34 7.37 -5.39
CA ILE A 12 7.27 8.84 -5.32
C ILE A 12 6.94 9.42 -6.70
N ARG A 13 7.66 8.98 -7.74
CA ARG A 13 7.51 9.48 -9.11
C ARG A 13 6.09 9.27 -9.65
N TYR A 14 5.48 8.13 -9.37
CA TYR A 14 4.12 7.82 -9.82
C TYR A 14 3.02 8.31 -8.86
N ARG A 15 3.39 8.95 -7.74
CA ARG A 15 2.46 9.50 -6.73
C ARG A 15 1.34 8.51 -6.38
N CYS A 16 1.74 7.27 -6.10
CA CYS A 16 0.81 6.17 -5.86
C CYS A 16 0.10 6.24 -4.49
N ALA A 17 0.50 7.17 -3.62
CA ALA A 17 -0.08 7.40 -2.30
C ALA A 17 0.21 8.83 -1.83
N ASN A 18 -0.56 9.32 -0.85
CA ASN A 18 -0.35 10.64 -0.26
C ASN A 18 0.78 10.67 0.78
N LEU A 19 1.03 9.55 1.45
CA LEU A 19 2.04 9.43 2.50
C LEU A 19 2.91 8.21 2.24
N PHE A 20 4.21 8.35 2.45
CA PHE A 20 5.17 7.26 2.34
C PHE A 20 5.84 7.04 3.69
N PHE A 21 5.79 5.80 4.19
CA PHE A 21 6.41 5.40 5.44
C PHE A 21 7.39 4.26 5.20
N LEU A 22 8.55 4.33 5.85
CA LEU A 22 9.45 3.21 6.00
C LEU A 22 9.19 2.57 7.36
N VAL A 23 8.85 1.28 7.37
CA VAL A 23 8.69 0.49 8.59
C VAL A 23 9.98 -0.30 8.80
N VAL A 24 10.67 -0.08 9.92
CA VAL A 24 11.93 -0.75 10.24
C VAL A 24 11.93 -1.25 11.68
N SER A 25 12.68 -2.31 11.96
CA SER A 25 12.97 -2.69 13.34
C SER A 25 13.77 -1.59 14.03
N ASN A 26 13.53 -1.37 15.33
CA ASN A 26 14.27 -0.40 16.15
C ASN A 26 15.81 -0.53 16.00
N ARG A 27 16.33 -1.76 15.87
CA ARG A 27 17.78 -2.02 15.74
C ARG A 27 18.38 -1.56 14.40
N LEU A 28 17.55 -1.37 13.38
CA LEU A 28 17.96 -0.97 12.03
C LEU A 28 17.63 0.49 11.73
N PHE A 29 16.95 1.19 12.65
CA PHE A 29 16.58 2.58 12.43
C PHE A 29 17.81 3.48 12.46
N ARG A 30 18.00 4.22 11.36
CA ARG A 30 19.00 5.27 11.23
C ARG A 30 18.35 6.45 10.54
N GLU A 31 18.15 7.53 11.28
CA GLU A 31 17.47 8.72 10.78
C GLU A 31 18.06 9.28 9.47
N PRO A 32 19.39 9.33 9.26
CA PRO A 32 19.98 9.82 8.02
C PRO A 32 19.72 8.93 6.79
N GLU A 33 19.37 7.66 7.01
CA GLU A 33 19.08 6.71 5.93
C GLU A 33 17.64 6.83 5.43
N ILE A 34 16.79 7.61 6.11
CA ILE A 34 15.39 7.80 5.72
C ILE A 34 15.31 8.82 4.57
N PRO A 35 14.75 8.43 3.40
CA PRO A 35 14.64 9.32 2.26
C PRO A 35 13.90 10.61 2.58
N PHE A 36 14.26 11.69 1.87
CA PHE A 36 13.58 12.96 2.04
C PHE A 36 12.08 12.85 1.73
N GLY A 37 11.26 13.44 2.59
CA GLY A 37 9.79 13.41 2.50
C GLY A 37 9.14 12.12 3.03
N TRP A 38 9.91 11.10 3.40
CA TRP A 38 9.37 9.88 3.99
C TRP A 38 9.21 10.01 5.49
N GLY A 39 8.17 9.36 6.00
CA GLY A 39 8.01 9.07 7.41
C GLY A 39 8.73 7.78 7.77
N ALA A 40 8.99 7.60 9.06
CA ALA A 40 9.56 6.37 9.57
C ALA A 40 8.77 5.89 10.79
N LEU A 41 8.42 4.62 10.76
CA LEU A 41 7.78 3.88 11.85
C LEU A 41 8.79 2.83 12.33
N ILE A 42 9.04 2.79 13.64
CA ILE A 42 9.82 1.72 14.24
C ILE A 42 8.90 0.71 14.87
N GLU A 43 9.18 -0.58 14.64
CA GLU A 43 8.58 -1.65 15.42
C GLU A 43 9.32 -1.73 16.76
N SER A 44 8.59 -1.48 17.85
CA SER A 44 9.06 -1.56 19.23
C SER A 44 8.01 -2.25 20.08
N GLU A 45 8.36 -3.36 20.72
CA GLU A 45 7.48 -4.08 21.65
C GLU A 45 6.12 -4.50 21.06
N GLY A 46 6.08 -4.78 19.75
CA GLY A 46 4.85 -5.15 19.04
C GLY A 46 4.00 -3.95 18.57
N GLU A 47 4.42 -2.73 18.89
CA GLU A 47 3.78 -1.50 18.46
C GLU A 47 4.60 -0.78 17.38
N LEU A 48 3.89 -0.04 16.52
CA LEU A 48 4.51 0.83 15.52
C LEU A 48 4.58 2.26 16.03
N VAL A 49 5.79 2.71 16.38
CA VAL A 49 6.03 4.07 16.89
C VAL A 49 6.49 4.97 15.76
N LEU A 50 5.81 6.11 15.59
CA LEU A 50 6.20 7.13 14.61
C LEU A 50 7.42 7.91 15.10
N VAL A 51 8.55 7.74 14.44
CA VAL A 51 9.80 8.45 14.77
C VAL A 51 10.09 9.61 13.84
N ARG A 52 9.54 9.60 12.62
CA ARG A 52 9.65 10.72 11.67
C ARG A 52 8.33 10.92 10.94
N LYS A 53 7.83 12.15 10.94
CA LYS A 53 6.59 12.50 10.23
C LYS A 53 6.85 12.58 8.70
N PRO A 54 6.03 11.93 7.87
CA PRO A 54 6.12 12.05 6.42
C PRO A 54 5.65 13.42 5.92
N LEU A 55 6.05 13.77 4.70
CA LEU A 55 5.43 14.86 3.95
C LEU A 55 4.18 14.36 3.23
N TRP A 56 3.19 15.26 3.13
CA TRP A 56 2.00 15.02 2.33
C TRP A 56 2.31 15.27 0.85
N HIS A 57 1.98 14.29 0.02
CA HIS A 57 2.07 14.39 -1.43
C HIS A 57 0.67 14.51 -2.04
N GLU A 58 0.48 15.56 -2.82
CA GLU A 58 -0.77 15.74 -3.58
C GLU A 58 -0.88 14.72 -4.70
N VAL A 59 -2.00 14.00 -4.73
CA VAL A 59 -2.30 12.95 -5.71
C VAL A 59 -3.57 13.35 -6.44
N THR A 60 -3.56 13.25 -7.77
CA THR A 60 -4.76 13.53 -8.57
C THR A 60 -5.92 12.65 -8.16
N SER A 61 -7.15 13.16 -8.25
CA SER A 61 -8.39 12.43 -7.93
C SER A 61 -8.48 11.08 -8.66
N ALA A 62 -8.05 11.03 -9.93
CA ALA A 62 -8.04 9.82 -10.74
C ALA A 62 -7.09 8.74 -10.19
N ASN A 63 -5.88 9.11 -9.76
CA ASN A 63 -4.94 8.17 -9.16
C ASN A 63 -5.41 7.68 -7.78
N ARG A 64 -6.04 8.56 -6.98
CA ARG A 64 -6.66 8.17 -5.71
C ARG A 64 -7.77 7.13 -5.93
N LEU A 65 -8.64 7.33 -6.93
CA LEU A 65 -9.69 6.38 -7.26
C LEU A 65 -9.10 5.03 -7.69
N LYS A 66 -8.14 5.03 -8.62
CA LYS A 66 -7.45 3.80 -9.07
C LYS A 66 -6.78 3.04 -7.93
N LEU A 67 -6.22 3.75 -6.95
CA LEU A 67 -5.64 3.12 -5.76
C LEU A 67 -6.73 2.43 -4.92
N LEU A 68 -7.84 3.12 -4.65
CA LEU A 68 -8.96 2.56 -3.89
C LEU A 68 -9.56 1.33 -4.58
N GLU A 69 -9.74 1.38 -5.90
CA GLU A 69 -10.20 0.23 -6.69
C GLU A 69 -9.25 -0.96 -6.56
N ARG A 70 -7.93 -0.72 -6.60
CA ARG A 70 -6.92 -1.78 -6.43
C ARG A 70 -6.93 -2.37 -5.02
N ILE A 71 -7.12 -1.55 -3.99
CA ILE A 71 -7.25 -2.00 -2.60
C ILE A 71 -8.52 -2.85 -2.45
N ALA A 72 -9.66 -2.36 -2.94
CA ALA A 72 -10.93 -3.08 -2.93
C ALA A 72 -10.78 -4.42 -3.65
N ALA A 73 -10.24 -4.43 -4.88
CA ALA A 73 -10.03 -5.65 -5.63
C ALA A 73 -9.07 -6.64 -4.94
N ALA A 74 -8.02 -6.16 -4.27
CA ALA A 74 -7.13 -7.02 -3.48
C ALA A 74 -7.83 -7.62 -2.26
N GLY A 75 -8.62 -6.83 -1.54
CA GLY A 75 -9.44 -7.30 -0.42
C GLY A 75 -10.48 -8.32 -0.87
N THR A 76 -11.22 -8.04 -1.95
CA THR A 76 -12.19 -8.97 -2.53
C THR A 76 -11.54 -10.29 -2.96
N ARG A 77 -10.35 -10.25 -3.57
CA ARG A 77 -9.62 -11.49 -3.92
C ARG A 77 -9.27 -12.33 -2.68
N LEU A 78 -8.87 -11.70 -1.58
CA LEU A 78 -8.57 -12.40 -0.32
C LEU A 78 -9.82 -13.03 0.27
N LEU A 79 -10.92 -12.27 0.36
CA LEU A 79 -12.20 -12.75 0.88
C LEU A 79 -12.78 -13.89 0.03
N ASN A 80 -12.81 -13.72 -1.29
CA ASN A 80 -13.28 -14.77 -2.20
C ASN A 80 -12.46 -16.05 -2.03
N LYS A 81 -11.14 -15.93 -1.85
CA LYS A 81 -10.27 -17.09 -1.59
C LYS A 81 -10.62 -17.78 -0.26
N GLN A 82 -10.89 -17.01 0.80
CA GLN A 82 -11.27 -17.55 2.11
C GLN A 82 -12.65 -18.20 2.11
N SER A 83 -13.55 -17.70 1.26
CA SER A 83 -14.92 -18.22 1.10
C SER A 83 -15.06 -19.23 -0.04
N GLU A 84 -13.94 -19.68 -0.64
CA GLU A 84 -13.91 -20.61 -1.77
C GLU A 84 -14.75 -20.17 -2.99
N ILE A 85 -15.01 -18.86 -3.13
CA ILE A 85 -15.75 -18.28 -4.25
C ILE A 85 -14.84 -18.25 -5.48
N THR A 86 -15.23 -18.98 -6.51
CA THR A 86 -14.50 -19.05 -7.77
C THR A 86 -14.89 -17.93 -8.73
N PHE A 87 -14.10 -17.76 -9.80
CA PHE A 87 -14.45 -16.82 -10.86
C PHE A 87 -15.74 -17.20 -11.60
N ASP A 88 -16.02 -18.50 -11.71
CA ASP A 88 -17.23 -19.02 -12.35
C ASP A 88 -18.48 -18.66 -11.55
N ASP A 89 -18.40 -18.71 -10.22
CA ASP A 89 -19.49 -18.29 -9.32
C ASP A 89 -19.82 -16.80 -9.49
N VAL A 90 -18.78 -15.96 -9.61
CA VAL A 90 -18.94 -14.52 -9.85
C VAL A 90 -19.58 -14.26 -11.22
N CYS A 91 -19.13 -14.96 -12.27
CA CYS A 91 -19.72 -14.86 -13.60
C CYS A 91 -21.18 -15.31 -13.62
N ALA A 92 -21.50 -16.42 -12.97
CA ALA A 92 -22.85 -16.94 -12.86
C ALA A 92 -23.78 -15.98 -12.12
N ALA A 93 -23.32 -15.34 -11.03
CA ALA A 93 -24.09 -14.33 -10.31
C ALA A 93 -24.33 -13.06 -11.16
N ARG A 94 -23.31 -12.59 -11.91
CA ARG A 94 -23.43 -11.41 -12.77
C ARG A 94 -24.46 -11.59 -13.88
N ASN A 95 -24.46 -12.75 -14.53
CA ASN A 95 -25.41 -13.08 -15.59
C ASN A 95 -26.86 -13.21 -15.11
N ARG A 96 -27.07 -13.43 -13.80
CA ARG A 96 -28.42 -13.42 -13.18
C ARG A 96 -28.87 -12.02 -12.78
N ALA A 97 -27.94 -11.11 -12.51
CA ALA A 97 -28.23 -9.75 -12.03
C ALA A 97 -28.49 -8.75 -13.17
N CYS A 98 -27.94 -8.99 -14.36
CA CYS A 98 -28.25 -8.23 -15.57
C CYS A 98 -28.84 -9.19 -16.61
N PRO A 99 -30.19 -9.23 -16.81
CA PRO A 99 -30.80 -9.95 -17.92
C PRO A 99 -30.47 -9.32 -19.27
#